data_AF-A0A075GCI0-F1
#
_entry.id   AF-A0A075GCI0-F1
#
_cell.length_a   1.000
_cell.length_b   1.000
_cell.length_c   1.000
_cell.angle_alpha   90.00
_cell.angle_beta   90.00
_cell.angle_gamma   90.00
#
_symmetry.space_group_name_H-M   'P 1'
#
loop_
_entity.id
_entity.type
_entity.pdbx_description
1 polymer ?
#
loop_
_entity_poly.entity_id
_entity_poly.type
_entity_poly.pdbx_seq_one_letter_code
_entity_poly.pdbx_strand_id
1 'polypeptide(L)' 'MVNLNDVAYWPSGKAICLFFGPTPIGKSGEIKPYSPVNVIGKITNPDKNILSKMNEGTKITFNKI' A
#
# COMPACT_ATOMS: atom_id res chain seq x y z
N MET A 1 5.82 -6.45 9.58
CA MET A 1 5.80 -4.98 9.43
C MET A 1 6.19 -4.65 8.01
N VAL A 2 5.76 -3.48 7.52
CA VAL A 2 6.19 -2.93 6.22
C VAL A 2 6.66 -1.50 6.42
N ASN A 3 7.40 -0.97 5.45
CA ASN A 3 7.92 0.38 5.46
C ASN A 3 7.06 1.32 4.62
N LEU A 4 7.25 2.63 4.82
CA LEU A 4 6.65 3.63 3.97
C LEU A 4 7.09 3.40 2.51
N ASN A 5 6.10 3.43 1.61
CA ASN A 5 6.18 3.20 0.18
C ASN A 5 6.42 1.75 -0.26
N ASP A 6 6.35 0.77 0.64
CA ASP A 6 6.38 -0.63 0.22
C ASP A 6 5.13 -0.96 -0.61
N VAL A 7 5.33 -1.79 -1.64
CA VAL A 7 4.28 -2.41 -2.42
C VAL A 7 4.27 -3.89 -2.07
N ALA A 8 3.11 -4.41 -1.66
CA ALA A 8 2.99 -5.81 -1.27
C ALA A 8 1.83 -6.49 -1.98
N TYR A 9 1.95 -7.80 -2.17
CA TYR A 9 0.82 -8.64 -2.50
C TYR A 9 0.22 -9.22 -1.21
N TRP A 10 -1.10 -9.11 -1.07
CA TRP A 10 -1.86 -9.71 0.03
C TRP A 10 -2.58 -10.98 -0.46
N PRO A 11 -2.08 -12.19 -0.09
CA PRO A 11 -2.61 -13.44 -0.63
C PRO A 11 -4.07 -13.69 -0.28
N SER A 12 -4.49 -13.40 0.97
CA SER A 12 -5.84 -13.68 1.44
C SER A 12 -6.90 -12.86 0.72
N GLY A 13 -6.59 -11.60 0.38
CA GLY A 13 -7.50 -10.70 -0.34
C GLY A 13 -7.29 -10.68 -1.86
N LYS A 14 -6.28 -11.41 -2.38
CA LYS A 14 -5.86 -11.35 -3.80
C LYS A 14 -5.65 -9.91 -4.28
N ALA A 15 -5.00 -9.09 -3.47
CA ALA A 15 -4.90 -7.65 -3.67
C ALA A 15 -3.45 -7.17 -3.70
N ILE A 16 -3.23 -6.06 -4.40
CA ILE A 16 -1.99 -5.27 -4.30
C ILE A 16 -2.23 -4.19 -3.26
N CYS A 17 -1.33 -4.10 -2.28
CA CYS A 17 -1.33 -3.10 -1.23
C CYS A 17 -0.25 -2.06 -1.51
N LEU A 18 -0.63 -0.78 -1.48
CA LEU A 18 0.27 0.36 -1.56
C LEU A 18 0.35 1.02 -0.18
N PHE A 19 1.48 0.94 0.49
CA PHE A 19 1.62 1.46 1.85
C PHE A 19 2.18 2.89 1.85
N PHE A 20 1.33 3.90 1.97
CA PHE A 20 1.72 5.32 1.94
C PHE A 20 1.58 6.05 3.29
N GLY A 21 1.30 5.31 4.36
CA GLY A 21 1.16 5.87 5.71
C GLY A 21 0.75 4.83 6.75
N PRO A 22 0.56 5.26 8.01
CA PRO A 22 0.10 4.39 9.09
C PRO A 22 -1.26 3.76 8.80
N THR A 23 -1.43 2.53 9.27
CA THR A 23 -2.69 1.78 9.18
C THR A 23 -3.44 1.84 10.51
N PRO A 24 -4.79 1.75 10.55
CA PRO A 24 -5.56 1.85 11.80
C PRO A 24 -5.17 0.88 12.91
N ILE A 25 -4.58 -0.27 12.56
CA ILE A 25 -4.19 -1.34 13.50
C ILE A 25 -2.72 -1.24 13.95
N GLY A 26 -1.94 -0.33 13.37
CA GLY A 26 -0.55 -0.09 13.75
C GLY A 26 -0.46 0.78 14.99
N LYS A 27 0.60 0.61 15.80
CA LYS A 27 0.93 1.59 16.83
C LYS A 27 1.50 2.88 16.21
N SER A 28 1.74 3.90 17.02
CA SER A 28 2.37 5.14 16.55
C SER A 28 3.68 4.86 15.81
N GLY A 29 3.79 5.30 14.56
CA GLY A 29 4.96 5.08 13.69
C GLY A 29 5.00 3.74 12.96
N GLU A 30 4.05 2.84 13.21
CA GLU A 30 4.00 1.52 12.58
C GLU A 30 3.06 1.50 11.36
N ILE A 31 3.53 0.88 10.27
CA ILE A 31 2.67 0.50 9.15
C ILE A 31 2.45 -1.01 9.22
N LYS A 32 1.25 -1.40 9.65
CA LYS A 32 0.92 -2.79 9.97
C LYS A 32 -0.19 -3.31 9.05
N PRO A 33 0.09 -4.26 8.15
CA PRO A 33 -0.95 -4.89 7.37
C PRO A 33 -1.89 -5.71 8.27
N TYR A 34 -3.14 -5.87 7.86
CA TYR A 34 -4.15 -6.63 8.61
C TYR A 34 -3.74 -8.09 8.88
N SER A 35 -3.07 -8.72 7.92
CA SER A 35 -2.51 -10.07 8.01
C SER A 35 -1.21 -10.13 7.18
N PRO A 36 -0.45 -11.24 7.19
CA PRO A 36 0.81 -11.34 6.45
C PRO A 36 0.66 -10.99 4.95
N VAL A 37 1.62 -10.23 4.44
CA VAL A 37 1.74 -9.81 3.03
C VAL A 37 3.16 -10.06 2.54
N ASN A 38 3.32 -10.22 1.24
CA ASN A 38 4.62 -10.38 0.60
C ASN A 38 5.04 -9.04 -0.01
N VAL A 39 6.11 -8.42 0.50
CA VAL A 39 6.67 -7.22 -0.14
C VAL A 39 7.27 -7.62 -1.49
N ILE A 40 6.80 -6.97 -2.56
CA ILE A 40 7.16 -7.28 -3.96
C ILE A 40 7.82 -6.10 -4.67
N GLY A 41 7.88 -4.93 -4.04
CA GLY A 41 8.48 -3.75 -4.62
C GLY A 41 8.33 -2.51 -3.75
N LYS A 42 8.64 -1.36 -4.35
CA LYS A 42 8.57 -0.06 -3.69
C LYS A 42 8.09 1.01 -4.66
N ILE A 43 7.31 1.97 -4.17
CA ILE A 43 6.90 3.14 -4.95
C ILE A 43 8.13 4.03 -5.12
N THR A 44 8.60 4.19 -6.36
CA THR A 44 9.82 4.94 -6.70
C THR A 44 9.59 6.45 -6.81
N ASN A 45 8.39 6.87 -7.22
CA ASN A 45 8.03 8.28 -7.37
C ASN A 45 6.69 8.57 -6.67
N PRO A 46 6.68 8.64 -5.32
CA PRO A 46 5.45 8.76 -4.54
C PRO A 46 4.90 10.19 -4.57
N ASP A 47 3.78 10.40 -5.25
CA ASP A 47 2.99 11.62 -5.06
C ASP A 47 1.91 11.39 -3.99
N LYS A 48 2.21 11.83 -2.77
CA LYS A 48 1.29 11.74 -1.62
C LYS A 48 -0.04 12.44 -1.89
N ASN A 49 -0.09 13.46 -2.75
CA ASN A 49 -1.32 14.18 -3.05
C ASN A 49 -2.30 13.34 -3.86
N ILE A 50 -1.80 12.43 -4.71
CA ILE A 50 -2.65 11.56 -5.53
C ILE A 50 -3.15 10.40 -4.67
N LEU A 51 -2.24 9.72 -3.97
CA LEU A 51 -2.60 8.52 -3.19
C LEU A 51 -3.57 8.84 -2.03
N SER A 52 -3.40 9.99 -1.37
CA SER A 52 -4.28 10.39 -0.25
C SER A 52 -5.66 10.92 -0.68
N LYS A 53 -5.82 11.32 -1.95
CA LYS A 53 -7.09 11.83 -2.49
C LYS A 53 -7.90 10.77 -3.25
N MET A 54 -7.39 9.54 -3.34
CA MET A 54 -8.14 8.46 -3.97
C MET A 54 -9.30 8.02 -3.09
N ASN A 55 -10.50 8.01 -3.67
CA ASN A 55 -11.70 7.51 -3.02
C ASN A 55 -11.89 6.02 -3.30
N GLU A 56 -12.64 5.35 -2.44
CA GLU A 56 -13.06 3.97 -2.69
C GLU A 56 -13.80 3.86 -4.04
N GLY A 57 -13.54 2.78 -4.78
CA GLY A 57 -14.11 2.57 -6.11
C GLY A 57 -13.40 3.30 -7.25
N THR A 58 -12.36 4.11 -6.98
CA THR A 58 -11.52 4.70 -8.02
C THR A 58 -10.91 3.59 -8.88
N LYS A 59 -11.16 3.63 -10.20
CA LYS A 59 -10.58 2.67 -11.14
C LYS A 59 -9.10 3.00 -11.37
N ILE A 60 -8.26 1.98 -11.28
CA ILE A 60 -6.82 2.08 -11.52
C ILE A 60 -6.39 1.11 -12.62
N THR A 61 -5.33 1.45 -13.34
CA THR A 61 -4.72 0.61 -14.38
C THR A 61 -3.26 0.41 -14.05
N PHE A 62 -2.80 -0.84 -14.14
CA PHE A 62 -1.39 -1.17 -14.07
C PHE A 62 -0.85 -1.30 -15.50
N ASN A 63 0.17 -0.52 -15.82
CA ASN A 63 0.90 -0.62 -17.07
C ASN A 63 2.32 -1.07 -16.79
N LYS A 64 2.83 -1.99 -17.61
CA LYS A 64 4.26 -2.30 -17.61
C LYS A 64 4.98 -1.15 -18.30
N ILE A 65 5.96 -0.58 -17.60
CA ILE A 65 6.89 0.43 -18.14
C ILE A 65 8.05 -0.31 -18.80
#